data_AF-A0A1V5IA11-F1
#
_entry.id   AF-A0A1V5IA11-F1
#
_cell.length_a   1.000
_cell.length_b   1.000
_cell.length_c   1.000
_cell.angle_alpha   90.00
_cell.angle_beta   90.00
_cell.angle_gamma   90.00
#
_symmetry.space_group_name_H-M   'P 1'
#
loop_
_entity.id
_entity.type
_entity.pdbx_description
1 polymer ?
#
loop_
_entity_poly.entity_id
_entity_poly.type
_entity_poly.pdbx_seq_one_letter_code
_entity_poly.pdbx_strand_id
1 'polypeptide(L)'
;MTAPRRARFAAALLFAASLVILFAVRSSAHIRVLTAPGTPVTLTLDHRGGKIRRAFVGTPGGVLTLEQIEGSRIVSDSWRLLHPGQGGAGALLWRIELEEPKTSKRHCLWITSVDDSRSAWFALAPTGPTYWDNLQLPDTEGGVFLYVSPSLPGYCGHEERAGPETLSFVYAMTITRDGPNLVPAPAVYKKLLALARLFCGAQEGEAAAACAELCSDFDRMSKGTLPSRAALEAFSWRRILTVRWGRPR
;
A
#
# COMPACT_ATOMS: atom_id res chain seq x y z
N MET A 1 39.32 2.25 -55.85
CA MET A 1 38.01 1.74 -56.31
C MET A 1 36.91 2.43 -55.52
N THR A 2 36.30 3.46 -56.10
CA THR A 2 35.28 4.31 -55.47
C THR A 2 33.89 3.75 -55.78
N ALA A 3 33.16 3.31 -54.75
CA ALA A 3 31.78 2.85 -54.91
C ALA A 3 30.93 3.95 -55.62
N PRO A 4 30.08 3.57 -56.60
CA PRO A 4 29.33 4.53 -57.41
C PRO A 4 28.44 5.40 -56.51
N ARG A 5 28.38 6.71 -56.78
CA ARG A 5 27.64 7.71 -55.99
C ARG A 5 26.22 7.23 -55.59
N ARG A 6 25.53 6.51 -56.48
CA ARG A 6 24.19 5.95 -56.24
C ARG A 6 24.14 4.93 -55.08
N ALA A 7 25.18 4.10 -54.91
CA ALA A 7 25.25 3.13 -53.81
C ALA A 7 25.45 3.81 -52.44
N ARG A 8 26.18 4.93 -52.41
CA ARG A 8 26.38 5.73 -51.18
C ARG A 8 25.11 6.46 -50.75
N PHE A 9 24.34 6.98 -51.71
CA PHE A 9 23.04 7.59 -51.43
C PHE A 9 22.01 6.55 -50.95
N ALA A 10 21.95 5.37 -51.56
CA ALA A 10 21.06 4.29 -51.13
C ALA A 10 21.39 3.80 -49.71
N ALA A 11 22.68 3.64 -49.39
CA ALA A 11 23.12 3.25 -48.04
C ALA A 11 22.81 4.32 -46.99
N ALA A 12 22.97 5.61 -47.33
CA ALA A 12 22.62 6.71 -46.42
C ALA A 12 21.11 6.79 -46.17
N LEU A 13 20.29 6.55 -47.20
CA LEU A 13 18.82 6.52 -47.08
C LEU A 13 18.34 5.33 -46.24
N LEU A 14 18.93 4.15 -46.42
CA LEU A 14 18.66 2.97 -45.60
C LEU A 14 19.10 3.17 -44.15
N PHE A 15 20.23 3.83 -43.90
CA PHE A 15 20.68 4.15 -42.55
C PHE A 15 19.78 5.18 -41.87
N ALA A 16 19.37 6.24 -42.59
CA ALA A 16 18.43 7.23 -42.08
C ALA A 16 17.03 6.62 -41.81
N ALA A 17 16.55 5.75 -42.71
CA ALA A 17 15.28 5.02 -42.51
C ALA A 17 15.37 4.07 -41.32
N SER A 18 16.50 3.35 -41.15
CA SER A 18 16.77 2.52 -39.97
C SER A 18 16.77 3.35 -38.68
N LEU A 19 17.37 4.54 -38.71
CA LEU A 19 17.39 5.46 -37.57
C LEU A 19 15.97 5.94 -37.23
N VAL A 20 15.18 6.33 -38.24
CA VAL A 20 13.78 6.75 -38.06
C VAL A 20 12.94 5.61 -37.51
N ILE A 21 13.14 4.37 -37.96
CA ILE A 21 12.45 3.19 -37.42
C ILE A 21 12.89 2.89 -35.98
N LEU A 22 14.18 3.06 -35.64
CA LEU A 22 14.69 2.93 -34.27
C LEU A 22 14.15 4.01 -33.33
N PHE A 23 14.02 5.26 -33.80
CA PHE A 23 13.46 6.37 -33.01
C PHE A 23 11.93 6.41 -33.01
N ALA A 24 11.28 5.74 -33.98
CA ALA A 24 9.83 5.53 -34.02
C ALA A 24 9.39 4.36 -33.13
N VAL A 25 10.26 3.82 -32.25
CA VAL A 25 9.84 2.96 -31.14
C VAL A 25 8.81 3.73 -30.33
N ARG A 26 7.56 3.37 -30.62
CA ARG A 26 6.32 3.98 -30.16
C ARG A 26 6.43 4.31 -28.69
N SER A 27 6.35 5.61 -28.37
CA SER A 27 5.90 6.04 -27.05
C SER A 27 4.43 5.68 -26.92
N SER A 28 4.14 4.41 -26.62
CA SER A 28 2.80 3.98 -26.26
C SER A 28 2.52 4.48 -24.84
N ALA A 29 1.79 5.59 -24.74
CA ALA A 29 1.21 6.01 -23.48
C ALA A 29 0.08 5.04 -23.16
N HIS A 30 0.23 4.26 -22.09
CA HIS A 30 -0.78 3.31 -21.68
C HIS A 30 -1.59 3.92 -20.54
N ILE A 31 -2.82 4.30 -20.83
CA ILE A 31 -3.75 4.76 -19.79
C ILE A 31 -4.39 3.53 -19.14
N ARG A 32 -4.27 3.42 -17.82
CA ARG A 32 -4.97 2.43 -17.01
C ARG A 32 -5.93 3.15 -16.09
N VAL A 33 -7.21 2.80 -16.14
CA VAL A 33 -8.21 3.30 -15.21
C VAL A 33 -8.53 2.17 -14.25
N LEU A 34 -8.31 2.39 -12.96
CA LEU A 34 -8.67 1.46 -11.91
C LEU A 34 -9.92 1.96 -11.19
N THR A 35 -10.80 1.03 -10.84
CA THR A 35 -12.03 1.28 -10.10
C THR A 35 -12.23 0.14 -9.11
N ALA A 36 -12.94 0.43 -8.02
CA ALA A 36 -13.40 -0.59 -7.09
C ALA A 36 -14.94 -0.59 -7.07
N PRO A 37 -15.60 -1.74 -6.87
CA PRO A 37 -17.05 -1.81 -6.79
C PRO A 37 -17.60 -0.97 -5.63
N GLY A 38 -18.75 -0.34 -5.85
CA GLY A 38 -19.48 0.40 -4.82
C GLY A 38 -18.91 1.79 -4.48
N THR A 39 -17.78 2.21 -5.08
CA THR A 39 -17.23 3.56 -4.85
C THR A 39 -17.33 4.44 -6.10
N PRO A 40 -17.58 5.75 -5.94
CA PRO A 40 -17.47 6.70 -7.05
C PRO A 40 -16.02 7.18 -7.28
N VAL A 41 -15.03 6.58 -6.61
CA VAL A 41 -13.62 6.93 -6.75
C VAL A 41 -12.98 6.12 -7.87
N THR A 42 -12.28 6.81 -8.77
CA THR A 42 -11.48 6.20 -9.83
C THR A 42 -10.03 6.64 -9.73
N LEU A 43 -9.11 5.78 -10.15
CA LEU A 43 -7.68 6.11 -10.26
C LEU A 43 -7.26 5.95 -11.72
N THR A 44 -6.97 7.08 -12.39
CA THR A 44 -6.52 7.12 -13.77
C THR A 44 -5.02 7.32 -13.82
N LEU A 45 -4.31 6.40 -14.47
CA LEU A 45 -2.85 6.31 -14.47
C LEU A 45 -2.35 6.34 -15.92
N ASP A 46 -1.46 7.28 -16.20
CA ASP A 46 -0.72 7.34 -17.46
C ASP A 46 0.62 6.63 -17.27
N HIS A 47 0.83 5.50 -17.95
CA HIS A 47 2.04 4.71 -17.85
C HIS A 47 3.00 4.94 -19.02
N ARG A 48 4.30 4.98 -18.70
CA ARG A 48 5.38 4.96 -19.68
C ARG A 48 6.53 4.09 -19.17
N GLY A 49 6.97 3.12 -19.99
CA GLY A 49 8.04 2.20 -19.60
C GLY A 49 7.71 1.38 -18.34
N GLY A 50 6.43 1.02 -18.16
CA GLY A 50 5.94 0.28 -17.00
C GLY A 50 5.77 1.11 -15.72
N LYS A 51 6.19 2.38 -15.70
CA LYS A 51 6.10 3.27 -14.55
C LYS A 51 4.92 4.22 -14.68
N ILE A 52 4.35 4.62 -13.55
CA ILE A 52 3.34 5.68 -13.50
C ILE A 52 4.04 6.99 -13.83
N ARG A 53 3.63 7.64 -14.91
CA ARG A 53 4.13 8.97 -15.30
C ARG A 53 3.26 10.07 -14.71
N ARG A 54 1.95 9.88 -14.71
CA ARG A 54 0.98 10.78 -14.10
C ARG A 54 -0.12 9.97 -13.45
N ALA A 55 -0.61 10.43 -12.30
CA ALA A 55 -1.73 9.82 -11.62
C ALA A 55 -2.80 10.85 -11.29
N PHE A 56 -4.06 10.45 -11.51
CA PHE A 56 -5.23 11.29 -11.26
C PHE A 56 -6.28 10.51 -10.49
N VAL A 57 -6.83 11.14 -9.46
CA VAL A 57 -7.97 10.64 -8.71
C VAL A 57 -9.23 11.32 -9.24
N GLY A 58 -10.16 10.53 -9.77
CA GLY A 58 -11.50 10.98 -10.11
C GLY A 58 -12.46 10.75 -8.95
N THR A 59 -13.23 11.77 -8.59
CA THR A 59 -14.33 11.69 -7.62
C THR A 59 -15.53 12.50 -8.13
N PRO A 60 -16.72 12.38 -7.53
CA PRO A 60 -17.84 13.28 -7.84
C PRO A 60 -17.52 14.76 -7.56
N GLY A 61 -16.53 15.05 -6.71
CA GLY A 61 -16.05 16.39 -6.44
C GLY A 61 -15.09 16.95 -7.51
N GLY A 62 -14.71 16.14 -8.51
CA GLY A 62 -13.77 16.51 -9.57
C GLY A 62 -12.56 15.60 -9.64
N VAL A 63 -11.57 16.02 -10.44
CA VAL A 63 -10.32 15.29 -10.69
C VAL A 63 -9.16 15.99 -10.01
N LEU A 64 -8.32 15.25 -9.30
CA LEU A 64 -7.15 15.74 -8.58
C LEU A 64 -5.90 14.96 -9.00
N THR A 65 -4.72 15.59 -8.98
CA THR A 65 -3.44 14.90 -9.22
C THR A 65 -3.02 14.10 -7.99
N LEU A 66 -2.26 13.02 -8.21
CA LEU A 66 -1.71 12.17 -7.16
C LEU A 66 -0.22 11.92 -7.38
N GLU A 67 0.56 12.99 -7.27
CA GLU A 67 2.00 13.02 -7.59
C GLU A 67 2.83 12.05 -6.73
N GLN A 68 2.34 11.70 -5.54
CA GLN A 68 3.06 10.88 -4.55
C GLN A 68 3.29 9.44 -5.00
N ILE A 69 2.62 8.98 -6.06
CA ILE A 69 2.80 7.63 -6.62
C ILE A 69 3.45 7.66 -8.01
N GLU A 70 3.81 8.83 -8.53
CA GLU A 70 4.50 8.96 -9.80
C GLU A 70 5.92 8.40 -9.71
N GLY A 71 6.37 7.74 -10.78
CA GLY A 71 7.63 6.99 -10.83
C GLY A 71 7.54 5.56 -10.31
N SER A 72 6.51 5.21 -9.53
CA SER A 72 6.27 3.85 -9.03
C SER A 72 5.72 2.91 -10.10
N ARG A 73 5.85 1.60 -9.84
CA ARG A 73 5.23 0.51 -10.59
C ARG A 73 4.08 -0.07 -9.78
N ILE A 74 2.96 -0.41 -10.43
CA ILE A 74 1.89 -1.16 -9.77
C ILE A 74 2.29 -2.63 -9.73
N VAL A 75 2.28 -3.22 -8.55
CA VAL A 75 2.53 -4.65 -8.32
C VAL A 75 1.20 -5.40 -8.32
N SER A 76 0.25 -4.92 -7.51
CA SER A 76 -1.05 -5.56 -7.32
C SER A 76 -2.10 -4.53 -6.90
N ASP A 77 -3.38 -4.87 -7.03
CA ASP A 77 -4.49 -4.13 -6.46
C ASP A 77 -5.54 -5.08 -5.89
N SER A 78 -6.15 -4.70 -4.77
CA SER A 78 -7.16 -5.50 -4.07
C SER A 78 -8.11 -4.60 -3.30
N TRP A 79 -9.38 -5.00 -3.19
CA TRP A 79 -10.38 -4.22 -2.47
C TRP A 79 -11.26 -5.11 -1.61
N ARG A 80 -11.86 -4.51 -0.59
CA ARG A 80 -12.80 -5.16 0.34
C ARG A 80 -13.85 -4.16 0.81
N LEU A 81 -15.10 -4.59 0.86
CA LEU A 81 -16.16 -3.86 1.54
C LEU A 81 -16.17 -4.23 3.02
N LEU A 82 -16.03 -3.23 3.89
CA LEU A 82 -16.10 -3.35 5.33
C LEU A 82 -17.51 -2.94 5.78
N HIS A 83 -18.18 -3.82 6.51
CA HIS A 83 -19.51 -3.57 7.04
C HIS A 83 -19.42 -3.47 8.57
N PRO A 84 -19.61 -2.27 9.15
CA PRO A 84 -19.70 -2.11 10.60
C PRO A 84 -21.07 -2.63 11.08
N GLY A 85 -21.23 -3.94 11.22
CA GLY A 85 -22.41 -4.58 11.83
C GLY A 85 -23.75 -4.24 11.15
N GLN A 86 -24.87 -4.51 11.84
CA GLN A 86 -26.21 -4.22 11.31
C GLN A 86 -26.49 -2.70 11.34
N GLY A 87 -26.66 -2.11 10.15
CA GLY A 87 -27.17 -0.75 9.97
C GLY A 87 -26.12 0.35 9.74
N GLY A 88 -24.83 0.02 9.81
CA GLY A 88 -23.77 0.96 9.45
C GLY A 88 -23.54 1.05 7.95
N ALA A 89 -23.23 2.25 7.43
CA ALA A 89 -22.84 2.41 6.04
C ALA A 89 -21.58 1.59 5.72
N GLY A 90 -21.61 0.90 4.58
CA GLY A 90 -20.44 0.20 4.08
C GLY A 90 -19.28 1.17 3.88
N ALA A 91 -18.07 0.70 4.16
CA ALA A 91 -16.84 1.41 3.88
C ALA A 91 -15.99 0.57 2.92
N LEU A 92 -15.55 1.17 1.82
CA LEU A 92 -14.60 0.53 0.93
C LEU A 92 -13.18 0.70 1.47
N LEU A 93 -12.43 -0.40 1.50
CA LEU A 93 -10.98 -0.43 1.64
C LEU A 93 -10.38 -0.90 0.31
N TRP A 94 -9.63 -0.05 -0.36
CA TRP A 94 -8.96 -0.37 -1.62
C TRP A 94 -7.46 -0.14 -1.48
N ARG A 95 -6.68 -1.19 -1.70
CA ARG A 95 -5.23 -1.24 -1.52
C ARG A 95 -4.56 -1.46 -2.87
N ILE A 96 -3.63 -0.59 -3.23
CA ILE A 96 -2.80 -0.70 -4.43
C ILE A 96 -1.36 -0.80 -3.98
N GLU A 97 -0.71 -1.93 -4.27
CA GLU A 97 0.71 -2.15 -3.98
C GLU A 97 1.56 -1.52 -5.08
N LEU A 98 2.54 -0.74 -4.65
CA LEU A 98 3.42 0.04 -5.48
C LEU A 98 4.87 -0.30 -5.14
N GLU A 99 5.71 -0.37 -6.16
CA GLU A 99 7.14 -0.62 -6.04
C GLU A 99 7.93 0.52 -6.67
N GLU A 100 8.91 1.05 -5.94
CA GLU A 100 9.86 2.05 -6.43
C GLU A 100 10.95 1.37 -7.26
N PRO A 101 11.03 1.58 -8.59
CA PRO A 101 11.93 0.79 -9.44
C PRO A 101 13.43 1.00 -9.18
N LYS A 102 13.81 2.09 -8.49
CA LYS A 102 15.22 2.40 -8.19
C LYS A 102 15.70 1.74 -6.90
N THR A 103 14.82 1.61 -5.92
CA THR A 103 15.15 1.17 -4.56
C THR A 103 14.55 -0.20 -4.23
N SER A 104 13.63 -0.69 -5.07
CA SER A 104 12.76 -1.84 -4.81
C SER A 104 11.94 -1.73 -3.53
N LYS A 105 11.85 -0.52 -2.95
CA LYS A 105 11.00 -0.26 -1.79
C LYS A 105 9.54 -0.36 -2.20
N ARG A 106 8.74 -1.01 -1.36
CA ARG A 106 7.31 -1.16 -1.58
C ARG A 106 6.50 -0.32 -0.61
N HIS A 107 5.41 0.23 -1.12
CA HIS A 107 4.42 0.93 -0.34
C HIS A 107 3.03 0.59 -0.88
N CYS A 108 2.02 0.76 -0.04
CA CYS A 108 0.63 0.63 -0.44
C CYS A 108 -0.02 2.00 -0.45
N LEU A 109 -0.67 2.34 -1.57
CA LEU A 109 -1.69 3.37 -1.59
C LEU A 109 -2.98 2.75 -1.04
N TRP A 110 -3.41 3.27 0.10
CA TRP A 110 -4.66 2.95 0.75
C TRP A 110 -5.68 4.00 0.39
N ILE A 111 -6.75 3.58 -0.26
CA ILE A 111 -7.91 4.38 -0.62
C ILE A 111 -9.08 3.87 0.20
N THR A 112 -9.65 4.72 1.03
CA THR A 112 -10.84 4.39 1.80
C THR A 112 -11.98 5.32 1.44
N SER A 113 -13.18 4.77 1.28
CA SER A 113 -14.38 5.55 0.99
C SER A 113 -15.48 5.12 1.94
N VAL A 114 -16.25 6.09 2.43
CA VAL A 114 -17.42 5.85 3.28
C VAL A 114 -18.61 6.47 2.58
N ASP A 115 -19.62 5.65 2.28
CA ASP A 115 -20.73 6.05 1.40
C ASP A 115 -21.55 7.21 1.98
N ASP A 116 -21.85 7.15 3.28
CA ASP A 116 -22.63 8.18 3.97
C ASP A 116 -21.91 9.53 4.06
N SER A 117 -20.60 9.52 4.33
CA SER A 117 -19.83 10.75 4.48
C SER A 117 -19.32 11.30 3.17
N ARG A 118 -19.46 10.55 2.06
CA ARG A 118 -19.11 10.98 0.70
C ARG A 118 -17.72 11.56 0.65
N SER A 119 -16.84 10.80 1.25
CA SER A 119 -15.46 11.18 1.45
C SER A 119 -14.56 10.03 1.11
N ALA A 120 -13.48 10.34 0.42
CA ALA A 120 -12.41 9.40 0.15
C ALA A 120 -11.11 9.87 0.80
N TRP A 121 -10.38 8.95 1.42
CA TRP A 121 -9.10 9.19 2.06
C TRP A 121 -8.02 8.38 1.37
N PHE A 122 -6.89 9.03 1.12
CA PHE A 122 -5.74 8.46 0.45
C PHE A 122 -4.55 8.53 1.41
N ALA A 123 -3.92 7.40 1.67
CA ALA A 123 -2.72 7.32 2.50
C ALA A 123 -1.68 6.39 1.88
N LEU A 124 -0.41 6.71 2.08
CA LEU A 124 0.68 5.80 1.78
C LEU A 124 1.15 5.16 3.08
N ALA A 125 1.36 3.85 3.05
CA ALA A 125 2.02 3.13 4.11
C ALA A 125 3.09 2.23 3.52
N PRO A 126 4.26 2.09 4.14
CA PRO A 126 5.27 1.15 3.67
C PRO A 126 4.74 -0.29 3.82
N THR A 127 5.18 -1.17 2.93
CA THR A 127 4.84 -2.59 2.94
C THR A 127 6.09 -3.38 2.57
N GLY A 128 6.18 -4.62 3.02
CA GLY A 128 7.34 -5.45 2.79
C GLY A 128 7.10 -6.86 3.29
N PRO A 129 7.99 -7.80 2.95
CA PRO A 129 7.90 -9.16 3.41
C PRO A 129 8.09 -9.22 4.93
N THR A 130 7.25 -10.00 5.59
CA THR A 130 7.33 -10.28 7.03
C THR A 130 7.02 -11.73 7.30
N TYR A 131 7.32 -12.22 8.50
CA TYR A 131 6.98 -13.59 8.87
C TYR A 131 5.47 -13.86 8.82
N TRP A 132 4.64 -12.83 8.92
CA TRP A 132 3.18 -12.95 8.78
C TRP A 132 2.74 -13.45 7.41
N ASP A 133 3.55 -13.30 6.37
CA ASP A 133 3.22 -13.79 5.02
C ASP A 133 3.20 -15.34 4.95
N ASN A 134 3.84 -16.00 5.93
CA ASN A 134 3.84 -17.46 6.08
C ASN A 134 2.71 -17.97 6.99
N LEU A 135 1.90 -17.07 7.54
CA LEU A 135 0.85 -17.39 8.50
C LEU A 135 -0.51 -16.89 8.01
N GLN A 136 -1.56 -17.62 8.35
CA GLN A 136 -2.91 -17.11 8.17
C GLN A 136 -3.20 -16.08 9.28
N LEU A 137 -3.37 -14.81 8.89
CA LEU A 137 -3.78 -13.78 9.84
C LEU A 137 -5.20 -14.05 10.37
N PRO A 138 -5.50 -13.65 11.63
CA PRO A 138 -6.83 -13.80 12.19
C PRO A 138 -7.90 -13.06 11.39
N ASP A 139 -9.05 -13.70 11.23
CA ASP A 139 -10.24 -13.03 10.70
C ASP A 139 -10.66 -11.86 11.60
N THR A 140 -11.16 -10.81 10.96
CA THR A 140 -11.64 -9.58 11.60
C THR A 140 -13.15 -9.43 11.41
N GLU A 141 -13.81 -8.86 12.41
CA GLU A 141 -15.25 -8.59 12.40
C GLU A 141 -15.51 -7.07 12.54
N GLY A 142 -16.77 -6.65 12.36
CA GLY A 142 -17.21 -5.30 12.70
C GLY A 142 -16.56 -4.17 11.89
N GLY A 143 -16.15 -4.44 10.66
CA GLY A 143 -15.47 -3.44 9.81
C GLY A 143 -14.03 -3.13 10.24
N VAL A 144 -13.40 -4.04 10.99
CA VAL A 144 -11.97 -3.98 11.31
C VAL A 144 -11.15 -4.61 10.17
N PHE A 145 -9.99 -4.04 9.88
CA PHE A 145 -8.99 -4.62 8.99
C PHE A 145 -7.60 -4.52 9.64
N LEU A 146 -6.65 -5.33 9.15
CA LEU A 146 -5.30 -5.37 9.69
C LEU A 146 -4.31 -4.72 8.73
N TYR A 147 -3.43 -3.89 9.29
CA TYR A 147 -2.22 -3.40 8.64
C TYR A 147 -1.01 -4.05 9.29
N VAL A 148 -0.23 -4.79 8.51
CA VAL A 148 1.05 -5.38 8.95
C VAL A 148 2.16 -4.38 8.66
N SER A 149 2.88 -3.96 9.70
CA SER A 149 4.07 -3.13 9.55
C SER A 149 5.16 -3.90 8.81
N PRO A 150 5.89 -3.31 7.86
CA PRO A 150 7.01 -3.99 7.21
C PRO A 150 8.22 -4.20 8.13
N SER A 151 8.24 -3.50 9.27
CA SER A 151 9.29 -3.58 10.27
C SER A 151 8.75 -3.82 11.68
N LEU A 152 9.52 -4.54 12.48
CA LEU A 152 9.38 -4.61 13.92
C LEU A 152 9.79 -3.26 14.51
N PRO A 153 8.97 -2.65 15.40
CA PRO A 153 9.33 -1.43 16.10
C PRO A 153 10.69 -1.53 16.77
N GLY A 154 11.38 -0.40 16.93
CA GLY A 154 12.67 -0.28 17.61
C GLY A 154 12.57 -0.53 19.13
N TYR A 155 12.15 -1.73 19.51
CA TYR A 155 12.02 -2.16 20.90
C TYR A 155 13.40 -2.18 21.58
N CYS A 156 13.40 -1.91 22.89
CA CYS A 156 14.60 -1.87 23.72
C CYS A 156 15.70 -0.91 23.22
N GLY A 157 15.35 0.10 22.41
CA GLY A 157 16.31 1.06 21.85
C GLY A 157 17.14 0.52 20.69
N HIS A 158 16.79 -0.65 20.15
CA HIS A 158 17.41 -1.19 18.94
C HIS A 158 16.83 -0.56 17.67
N GLU A 159 17.57 -0.65 16.57
CA GLU A 159 17.06 -0.29 15.25
C GLU A 159 15.90 -1.20 14.82
N GLU A 160 15.01 -0.65 13.99
CA GLU A 160 13.91 -1.42 13.39
C GLU A 160 14.44 -2.59 12.56
N ARG A 161 13.81 -3.75 12.71
CA ARG A 161 14.15 -4.97 11.94
C ARG A 161 13.08 -5.24 10.90
N ALA A 162 13.47 -5.65 9.70
CA ALA A 162 12.55 -5.93 8.61
C ALA A 162 12.98 -7.18 7.84
N GLY A 163 12.06 -7.75 7.07
CA GLY A 163 12.31 -8.90 6.20
C GLY A 163 11.46 -10.13 6.53
N PRO A 164 11.52 -11.17 5.68
CA PRO A 164 10.63 -12.33 5.75
C PRO A 164 10.78 -13.15 7.05
N GLU A 165 11.95 -13.09 7.69
CA GLU A 165 12.21 -13.78 8.97
C GLU A 165 11.84 -12.93 10.20
N THR A 166 11.31 -11.71 9.99
CA THR A 166 10.93 -10.83 11.09
C THR A 166 9.42 -10.88 11.33
N LEU A 167 9.02 -11.27 12.54
CA LEU A 167 7.66 -11.06 13.01
C LEU A 167 7.50 -9.59 13.42
N SER A 168 6.66 -8.84 12.70
CA SER A 168 6.49 -7.39 12.89
C SER A 168 5.20 -7.04 13.63
N PHE A 169 4.99 -5.75 13.89
CA PHE A 169 3.76 -5.28 14.53
C PHE A 169 2.55 -5.31 13.58
N VAL A 170 1.38 -5.65 14.11
CA VAL A 170 0.10 -5.65 13.38
C VAL A 170 -0.88 -4.67 14.02
N TYR A 171 -1.34 -3.70 13.23
CA TYR A 171 -2.30 -2.69 13.64
C TYR A 171 -3.72 -3.08 13.22
N ALA A 172 -4.64 -3.12 14.18
CA ALA A 172 -6.06 -3.22 13.92
C ALA A 172 -6.63 -1.83 13.65
N MET A 173 -7.31 -1.68 12.51
CA MET A 173 -7.82 -0.41 12.02
C MET A 173 -9.29 -0.53 11.63
N THR A 174 -10.01 0.58 11.71
CA THR A 174 -11.34 0.73 11.10
C THR A 174 -11.36 1.95 10.19
N ILE A 175 -12.42 2.09 9.40
CA ILE A 175 -12.67 3.28 8.59
C ILE A 175 -13.77 4.09 9.27
N THR A 176 -13.44 5.32 9.64
CA THR A 176 -14.39 6.29 10.19
C THR A 176 -14.70 7.39 9.16
N ARG A 177 -15.63 8.29 9.48
CA ARG A 177 -15.91 9.48 8.66
C ARG A 177 -14.68 10.39 8.51
N ASP A 178 -13.79 10.36 9.50
CA ASP A 178 -12.54 11.11 9.51
C ASP A 178 -11.35 10.27 9.01
N GLY A 179 -11.64 9.15 8.36
CA GLY A 179 -10.67 8.29 7.72
C GLY A 179 -10.28 7.06 8.55
N PRO A 180 -9.23 6.35 8.12
CA PRO A 180 -8.69 5.18 8.82
C PRO A 180 -8.24 5.55 10.23
N ASN A 181 -8.62 4.74 11.22
CA ASN A 181 -8.25 4.96 12.62
C ASN A 181 -7.84 3.65 13.29
N LEU A 182 -6.90 3.72 14.24
CA LEU A 182 -6.55 2.61 15.11
C LEU A 182 -7.73 2.32 16.04
N VAL A 183 -8.02 1.03 16.24
CA VAL A 183 -9.11 0.60 17.11
C VAL A 183 -8.67 -0.48 18.09
N PRO A 184 -9.24 -0.49 19.31
CA PRO A 184 -9.11 -1.64 20.18
C PRO A 184 -9.76 -2.87 19.50
N ALA A 185 -8.99 -3.94 19.36
CA ALA A 185 -9.49 -5.22 18.85
C ALA A 185 -9.03 -6.40 19.73
N PRO A 186 -9.47 -6.49 21.00
CA PRO A 186 -8.93 -7.45 21.98
C PRO A 186 -8.93 -8.91 21.48
N ALA A 187 -10.02 -9.33 20.82
CA ALA A 187 -10.16 -10.68 20.29
C ALA A 187 -9.14 -11.00 19.19
N VAL A 188 -8.81 -10.03 18.33
CA VAL A 188 -7.77 -10.16 17.30
C VAL A 188 -6.41 -10.27 17.96
N TYR A 189 -6.09 -9.38 18.91
CA TYR A 189 -4.80 -9.36 19.59
C TYR A 189 -4.56 -10.61 20.45
N LYS A 190 -5.63 -11.21 21.02
CA LYS A 190 -5.53 -12.51 21.70
C LYS A 190 -5.08 -13.64 20.75
N LYS A 191 -5.58 -13.65 19.50
CA LYS A 191 -5.17 -14.60 18.47
C LYS A 191 -3.76 -14.31 17.96
N LEU A 192 -3.43 -13.05 17.70
CA LEU A 192 -2.08 -12.63 17.29
C LEU A 192 -1.03 -12.98 18.35
N LEU A 193 -1.32 -12.76 19.63
CA LEU A 193 -0.44 -13.13 20.74
C LEU A 193 -0.14 -14.63 20.76
N ALA A 194 -1.15 -15.48 20.55
CA ALA A 194 -0.96 -16.91 20.52
C ALA A 194 -0.01 -17.33 19.38
N LEU A 195 -0.18 -16.76 18.19
CA LEU A 195 0.72 -16.99 17.05
C LEU A 195 2.13 -16.44 17.31
N ALA A 196 2.22 -15.23 17.86
CA ALA A 196 3.50 -14.59 18.15
C ALA A 196 4.32 -15.41 19.14
N ARG A 197 3.71 -15.92 20.22
CA ARG A 197 4.40 -16.77 21.21
C ARG A 197 5.04 -18.02 20.62
N LEU A 198 4.43 -18.63 19.60
CA LEU A 198 5.01 -19.79 18.91
C LEU A 198 6.31 -19.42 18.20
N PHE A 199 6.32 -18.28 17.49
CA PHE A 199 7.51 -17.79 16.81
C PHE A 199 8.58 -17.31 17.81
N CYS A 200 8.17 -16.51 18.80
CA CYS A 200 9.06 -15.89 19.77
C CYS A 200 9.77 -16.91 20.67
N GLY A 201 9.14 -18.06 20.95
CA GLY A 201 9.73 -19.12 21.76
C GLY A 201 10.95 -19.81 21.12
N ALA A 202 11.16 -19.63 19.82
CA ALA A 202 12.31 -20.17 19.08
C ALA A 202 13.44 -19.15 18.88
N GLN A 203 13.28 -17.91 19.35
CA GLN A 203 14.25 -16.83 19.16
C GLN A 203 15.26 -16.79 20.31
N GLU A 204 16.48 -16.34 20.03
CA GLU A 204 17.56 -16.19 21.01
C GLU A 204 18.16 -14.78 21.00
N GLY A 205 18.87 -14.41 22.07
CA GLY A 205 19.59 -13.14 22.19
C GLY A 205 18.69 -11.90 22.03
N GLU A 206 19.17 -10.91 21.27
CA GLU A 206 18.42 -9.66 21.06
C GLU A 206 17.10 -9.88 20.28
N ALA A 207 16.99 -10.94 19.47
CA ALA A 207 15.75 -11.28 18.78
C ALA A 207 14.67 -11.74 19.77
N ALA A 208 15.07 -12.50 20.79
CA ALA A 208 14.18 -12.90 21.88
C ALA A 208 13.65 -11.70 22.67
N ALA A 209 14.51 -10.72 22.98
CA ALA A 209 14.12 -9.52 23.73
C ALA A 209 13.09 -8.67 22.95
N ALA A 210 13.34 -8.39 21.67
CA ALA A 210 12.40 -7.63 20.84
C ALA A 210 11.08 -8.39 20.62
N CYS A 211 11.15 -9.71 20.50
CA CYS A 211 9.98 -10.59 20.46
C CYS A 211 9.15 -10.57 21.75
N ALA A 212 9.81 -10.50 22.91
CA ALA A 212 9.13 -10.39 24.20
C ALA A 212 8.35 -9.07 24.31
N GLU A 213 8.92 -7.96 23.83
CA GLU A 213 8.23 -6.66 23.76
C GLU A 213 7.03 -6.68 22.80
N LEU A 214 7.17 -7.30 21.62
CA LEU A 214 6.05 -7.49 20.70
C LEU A 214 4.92 -8.30 21.35
N CYS A 215 5.26 -9.41 22.01
CA CYS A 215 4.30 -10.22 22.77
C CYS A 215 3.66 -9.43 23.91
N SER A 216 4.43 -8.58 24.61
CA SER A 216 3.94 -7.70 25.68
C SER A 216 2.93 -6.67 25.14
N ASP A 217 3.18 -6.09 23.97
CA ASP A 217 2.21 -5.21 23.31
C ASP A 217 0.93 -5.95 22.91
N PHE A 218 1.03 -7.13 22.28
CA PHE A 218 -0.16 -7.90 21.93
C PHE A 218 -0.94 -8.37 23.16
N ASP A 219 -0.27 -8.73 24.26
CA ASP A 219 -0.91 -9.07 25.53
C ASP A 219 -1.67 -7.87 26.13
N ARG A 220 -1.05 -6.70 26.14
CA ARG A 220 -1.69 -5.43 26.53
C ARG A 220 -2.92 -5.14 25.68
N MET A 221 -2.79 -5.16 24.36
CA MET A 221 -3.90 -4.88 23.45
C MET A 221 -5.00 -5.94 23.51
N SER A 222 -4.67 -7.19 23.83
CA SER A 222 -5.66 -8.25 24.10
C SER A 222 -6.52 -7.99 25.34
N LYS A 223 -6.07 -7.10 26.22
CA LYS A 223 -6.79 -6.62 27.40
C LYS A 223 -7.46 -5.26 27.17
N GLY A 224 -7.42 -4.74 25.94
CA GLY A 224 -8.02 -3.46 25.56
C GLY A 224 -7.19 -2.23 25.89
N THR A 225 -5.90 -2.39 26.27
CA THR A 225 -5.02 -1.25 26.54
C THR A 225 -4.25 -0.84 25.29
N LEU A 226 -3.69 0.38 25.31
CA LEU A 226 -2.82 0.87 24.23
C LEU A 226 -1.50 0.08 24.17
N PRO A 227 -0.87 0.00 22.99
CA PRO A 227 0.47 -0.57 22.85
C PRO A 227 1.52 0.40 23.41
N SER A 228 2.77 -0.05 23.40
CA SER A 228 3.92 0.76 23.76
C SER A 228 4.05 2.01 22.89
N ARG A 229 4.80 2.98 23.41
CA ARG A 229 5.20 4.17 22.67
C ARG A 229 5.98 3.81 21.40
N ALA A 230 6.89 2.84 21.47
CA ALA A 230 7.68 2.38 20.32
C ALA A 230 6.78 1.88 19.18
N ALA A 231 5.74 1.10 19.49
CA ALA A 231 4.77 0.66 18.50
C ALA A 231 3.95 1.83 17.93
N LEU A 232 3.55 2.81 18.74
CA LEU A 232 2.83 3.99 18.24
C LEU A 232 3.70 4.85 17.32
N GLU A 233 4.97 5.04 17.66
CA GLU A 233 5.92 5.83 16.87
C GLU A 233 6.30 5.13 15.55
N ALA A 234 6.28 3.79 15.51
CA ALA A 234 6.51 3.00 14.31
C ALA A 234 5.31 3.00 13.32
N PHE A 235 4.15 3.53 13.70
CA PHE A 235 3.00 3.62 12.81
C PHE A 235 3.24 4.67 11.72
N SER A 236 3.35 4.22 10.47
CA SER A 236 3.94 5.01 9.38
C SER A 236 2.96 5.38 8.25
N TRP A 237 1.66 5.33 8.51
CA TRP A 237 0.68 5.81 7.52
C TRP A 237 0.79 7.32 7.34
N ARG A 238 1.03 7.74 6.10
CA ARG A 238 1.07 9.14 5.71
C ARG A 238 -0.15 9.48 4.86
N ARG A 239 -1.06 10.28 5.41
CA ARG A 239 -2.18 10.84 4.65
C ARG A 239 -1.66 11.73 3.51
N ILE A 240 -2.18 11.50 2.31
CA ILE A 240 -1.88 12.28 1.10
C ILE A 240 -3.00 13.29 0.83
N LEU A 241 -4.24 12.81 0.83
CA LEU A 241 -5.39 13.57 0.35
C LEU A 241 -6.66 13.11 1.07
N THR A 242 -7.54 14.06 1.31
CA THR A 242 -8.94 13.81 1.67
C THR A 242 -9.81 14.55 0.69
N VAL A 243 -10.74 13.84 0.06
CA VAL A 243 -11.73 14.43 -0.86
C VAL A 243 -13.11 14.27 -0.24
N ARG A 244 -13.94 15.31 -0.34
CA ARG A 244 -15.35 15.30 0.09
C ARG A 244 -16.22 15.83 -1.04
N TRP A 245 -17.40 15.27 -1.25
CA TRP A 245 -18.31 15.69 -2.32
C TRP A 245 -19.78 15.80 -1.89
N GLY A 246 -20.52 16.68 -2.58
CA GLY A 246 -21.95 16.94 -2.35
C GLY A 246 -22.88 15.87 -2.94
N ARG A 247 -24.20 16.09 -2.87
CA ARG A 247 -25.18 15.28 -3.63
C ARG A 247 -24.94 15.53 -5.13
N PRO A 248 -24.88 14.49 -5.98
CA PRO A 248 -25.04 14.72 -7.41
C PRO A 248 -26.36 15.50 -7.58
N ARG A 249 -26.28 16.61 -8.31
CA ARG A 249 -27.44 17.45 -8.62
C ARG A 249 -28.34 16.73 -9.62
#